data_AF-A0A7M1W8X8-F1
#
_entry.id   AF-A0A7M1W8X8-F1
#
_cell.length_a   1.000
_cell.length_b   1.000
_cell.length_c   1.000
_cell.angle_alpha   90.00
_cell.angle_beta   90.00
_cell.angle_gamma   90.00
#
_symmetry.space_group_name_H-M   'P 1'
#
loop_
_entity.id
_entity.type
_entity.pdbx_description
1 polymer ?
#
loop_
_entity_poly.entity_id
_entity_poly.type
_entity_poly.pdbx_seq_one_letter_code
_entity_poly.pdbx_strand_id
1 'polypeptide(L)'
;MNDVSLQLLLVILFGYTISLIISYKVIRTWLVFLVVSIRFGFLIYYIYFGDYIYLKDDLIYYQNALMFLEKYSVLDLFSNSESIAYAMQLSGGKHISYMIYGSFFISFFYESYFTPIVFNVVLSIFSGVVLYSLARLAEFPRNYSIGLSLFFTLAPAVFVWSSYFNIKESLLVFLILLSFYLFSSFIANKRRMSIFALAIVIFALLFTRFYILLPIFFAMAFYFVKLNLRNFFYFLCFLIFVVFVAYFLNLPWHLLQLGGVFSGVSRFLLTPQPWTIVSEYKFLLIPSIVNWLLFVPMVLGIALLWLSNRRFVRSYIVFALLLIGLYGVFPELQGPRHRFVIYFVLSWAQFHTIYYVLKRITARSL
;
A
#
# COMPACT_ATOMS: atom_id res chain seq x y z
N MET A 1 -8.30 -29.58 -6.25
CA MET A 1 -8.67 -28.18 -6.57
C MET A 1 -7.88 -27.68 -7.79
N ASN A 2 -7.68 -28.51 -8.83
CA ASN A 2 -6.75 -28.19 -9.93
C ASN A 2 -7.44 -27.80 -11.25
N ASP A 3 -8.77 -27.72 -11.26
CA ASP A 3 -9.47 -27.19 -12.42
C ASP A 3 -9.54 -25.67 -12.31
N VAL A 4 -8.52 -25.01 -12.85
CA VAL A 4 -8.63 -23.58 -13.16
C VAL A 4 -9.77 -23.45 -14.17
N SER A 5 -10.91 -23.00 -13.67
CA SER A 5 -12.09 -22.83 -14.50
C SER A 5 -11.84 -21.78 -15.58
N LEU A 6 -12.49 -21.94 -16.72
CA LEU A 6 -12.49 -20.92 -17.78
C LEU A 6 -12.90 -19.54 -17.22
N GLN A 7 -13.79 -19.51 -16.23
CA GLN A 7 -14.23 -18.29 -15.55
C GLN A 7 -13.06 -17.57 -14.87
N LEU A 8 -12.21 -18.28 -14.10
CA LEU A 8 -11.04 -17.67 -13.47
C LEU A 8 -10.06 -17.10 -14.50
N LEU A 9 -9.84 -17.80 -15.63
CA LEU A 9 -9.01 -17.27 -16.73
C LEU A 9 -9.57 -15.99 -17.33
N LEU A 10 -10.90 -15.88 -17.45
CA LEU A 10 -11.55 -14.64 -17.90
C LEU A 10 -11.37 -13.50 -16.89
N VAL A 11 -11.42 -13.78 -15.58
CA VAL A 11 -11.12 -12.77 -14.54
C VAL A 11 -9.67 -12.28 -14.64
N ILE A 12 -8.73 -13.21 -14.81
CA ILE A 12 -7.30 -12.90 -15.01
C ILE A 12 -7.11 -12.04 -16.26
N LEU A 13 -7.71 -12.43 -17.39
CA LEU A 13 -7.61 -11.68 -18.65
C LEU A 13 -8.22 -10.27 -18.53
N PHE A 14 -9.36 -10.16 -17.83
CA PHE A 14 -9.99 -8.87 -17.54
C PHE A 14 -9.06 -7.98 -16.70
N GLY A 15 -8.53 -8.52 -15.59
CA GLY A 15 -7.58 -7.84 -14.71
C GLY A 15 -6.31 -7.39 -15.45
N TYR A 16 -5.78 -8.25 -16.32
CA TYR A 16 -4.62 -7.94 -17.17
C TYR A 16 -4.93 -6.79 -18.13
N THR A 17 -6.06 -6.86 -18.83
CA THR A 17 -6.47 -5.88 -19.83
C THR A 17 -6.69 -4.51 -19.22
N ILE A 18 -7.43 -4.42 -18.10
CA ILE A 18 -7.68 -3.15 -17.42
C ILE A 18 -6.39 -2.54 -16.86
N SER A 19 -5.48 -3.38 -16.33
CA SER A 19 -4.17 -2.97 -15.84
C SER A 19 -3.32 -2.37 -16.95
N LEU A 20 -3.30 -3.02 -18.12
CA LEU A 20 -2.55 -2.58 -19.29
C LEU A 20 -3.10 -1.26 -19.83
N ILE A 21 -4.42 -1.16 -20.04
CA ILE A 21 -5.08 0.03 -20.61
C ILE A 21 -4.79 1.26 -19.73
N ILE A 22 -5.06 1.17 -18.43
CA ILE A 22 -4.90 2.31 -17.51
C ILE A 22 -3.43 2.70 -17.38
N SER A 23 -2.54 1.74 -17.19
CA SER A 23 -1.11 2.02 -17.02
C SER A 23 -0.51 2.61 -18.29
N TYR A 24 -0.86 2.10 -19.47
CA TYR A 24 -0.37 2.61 -20.74
C TYR A 24 -0.89 4.03 -21.02
N LYS A 25 -2.17 4.31 -20.74
CA LYS A 25 -2.77 5.64 -20.92
C LYS A 25 -2.05 6.72 -20.11
N VAL A 26 -1.59 6.38 -18.90
CA VAL A 26 -0.93 7.33 -17.98
C VAL A 26 0.59 7.41 -18.19
N ILE A 27 1.28 6.27 -18.25
CA ILE A 27 2.76 6.21 -18.29
C ILE A 27 3.28 6.37 -19.73
N ARG A 28 2.52 5.88 -20.73
CA ARG A 28 2.82 5.97 -22.17
C ARG A 28 4.20 5.42 -22.56
N THR A 29 4.51 4.20 -22.12
CA THR A 29 5.73 3.46 -22.48
C THR A 29 5.41 1.99 -22.72
N TRP A 30 6.10 1.36 -23.66
CA TRP A 30 5.93 -0.07 -23.96
C TRP A 30 6.36 -0.96 -22.78
N LEU A 31 7.26 -0.48 -21.92
CA LEU A 31 7.68 -1.20 -20.70
C LEU A 31 6.51 -1.53 -19.77
N VAL A 32 5.40 -0.79 -19.86
CA VAL A 32 4.17 -1.13 -19.13
C VAL A 32 3.68 -2.53 -19.50
N PHE A 33 3.69 -2.88 -20.78
CA PHE A 33 3.29 -4.21 -21.25
C PHE A 33 4.15 -5.28 -20.58
N LEU A 34 5.47 -5.12 -20.61
CA LEU A 34 6.40 -6.07 -19.98
C LEU A 34 6.11 -6.23 -18.48
N VAL A 35 5.94 -5.12 -17.74
CA VAL A 35 5.68 -5.17 -16.30
C VAL A 35 4.34 -5.83 -16.00
N VAL A 36 3.27 -5.46 -16.70
CA VAL A 36 1.94 -6.07 -16.49
C VAL A 36 2.00 -7.57 -16.82
N SER A 37 2.66 -7.97 -17.92
CA SER A 37 2.86 -9.38 -18.29
C SER A 37 3.65 -10.17 -17.26
N ILE A 38 4.72 -9.61 -16.69
CA ILE A 38 5.47 -10.27 -15.61
C ILE A 38 4.58 -10.46 -14.38
N ARG A 39 3.79 -9.44 -14.00
CA ARG A 39 2.91 -9.49 -12.82
C ARG A 39 1.84 -10.56 -12.95
N PHE A 40 1.14 -10.61 -14.09
CA PHE A 40 0.10 -11.60 -14.34
C PHE A 40 0.66 -12.98 -14.68
N GLY A 41 1.77 -13.06 -15.40
CA GLY A 41 2.46 -14.33 -15.67
C GLY A 41 2.91 -15.01 -14.38
N PHE A 42 3.37 -14.24 -13.40
CA PHE A 42 3.67 -14.78 -12.08
C PHE A 42 2.45 -15.24 -11.30
N LEU A 43 1.35 -14.47 -11.35
CA LEU A 43 0.09 -14.90 -10.74
C LEU A 43 -0.37 -16.24 -11.33
N ILE A 44 -0.32 -16.38 -12.67
CA ILE A 44 -0.62 -17.63 -13.37
C ILE A 44 0.33 -18.74 -12.91
N TYR A 45 1.63 -18.49 -12.89
CA TYR A 45 2.61 -19.45 -12.41
C TYR A 45 2.29 -19.93 -10.99
N TYR A 46 1.93 -19.01 -10.07
CA TYR A 46 1.57 -19.37 -8.70
C TYR A 46 0.29 -20.20 -8.63
N ILE A 47 -0.75 -19.86 -9.41
CA ILE A 47 -2.01 -20.63 -9.46
C ILE A 47 -1.78 -22.05 -9.99
N TYR A 48 -0.89 -22.25 -10.96
CA TYR A 48 -0.70 -23.58 -11.57
C TYR A 48 0.38 -24.43 -10.92
N PHE A 49 1.45 -23.80 -10.43
CA PHE A 49 2.66 -24.50 -9.98
C PHE A 49 3.07 -24.15 -8.54
N GLY A 50 2.41 -23.17 -7.92
CA GLY A 50 2.74 -22.76 -6.56
C GLY A 50 2.27 -23.79 -5.54
N ASP A 51 3.13 -24.10 -4.58
CA ASP A 51 2.68 -24.74 -3.35
C ASP A 51 1.75 -23.77 -2.62
N TYR A 52 0.48 -24.15 -2.48
CA TYR A 52 -0.51 -23.32 -1.81
C TYR A 52 -0.20 -23.21 -0.32
N ILE A 53 0.38 -22.07 0.05
CA ILE A 53 0.51 -21.65 1.43
C ILE A 53 -0.66 -20.72 1.71
N TYR A 54 -1.45 -21.04 2.73
CA TYR A 54 -2.54 -20.18 3.20
C TYR A 54 -2.15 -19.58 4.54
N LEU A 55 -2.33 -18.27 4.67
CA LEU A 55 -2.23 -17.58 5.95
C LEU A 55 -3.62 -17.56 6.59
N LYS A 56 -3.72 -17.81 7.90
CA LYS A 56 -5.01 -17.81 8.60
C LYS A 56 -5.91 -16.61 8.25
N ASP A 57 -5.33 -15.41 8.15
CA ASP A 57 -6.06 -14.18 7.82
C ASP A 57 -6.62 -14.16 6.40
N ASP A 58 -5.94 -14.74 5.41
CA ASP A 58 -6.39 -14.69 4.01
C ASP A 58 -7.65 -15.54 3.77
N LEU A 59 -7.70 -16.72 4.41
CA LEU A 59 -8.85 -17.60 4.42
C LEU A 59 -10.01 -16.97 5.16
N ILE A 60 -9.76 -16.32 6.31
CA ILE A 60 -10.80 -15.60 7.07
C ILE A 60 -11.42 -14.50 6.20
N TYR A 61 -10.63 -13.72 5.45
CA TYR A 61 -11.19 -12.69 4.57
C TYR A 61 -12.04 -13.27 3.45
N TYR A 62 -11.63 -14.40 2.87
CA TYR A 62 -12.41 -15.10 1.85
C TYR A 62 -13.71 -15.68 2.42
N GLN A 63 -13.63 -16.39 3.54
CA GLN A 63 -14.79 -16.99 4.21
C GLN A 63 -15.79 -15.95 4.67
N ASN A 64 -15.34 -14.84 5.25
CA ASN A 64 -16.20 -13.74 5.62
C ASN A 64 -16.92 -13.14 4.41
N ALA A 65 -16.25 -13.06 3.26
CA ALA A 65 -16.88 -12.58 2.05
C ALA A 65 -17.99 -13.53 1.55
N LEU A 66 -17.77 -14.85 1.62
CA LEU A 66 -18.78 -15.87 1.27
C LEU A 66 -19.95 -15.86 2.26
N MET A 67 -19.68 -15.89 3.57
CA MET A 67 -20.72 -15.84 4.62
C MET A 67 -21.58 -14.58 4.54
N PHE A 68 -21.02 -13.47 4.07
CA PHE A 68 -21.79 -12.27 3.78
C PHE A 68 -22.71 -12.49 2.57
N LEU A 69 -22.17 -13.03 1.46
CA LEU A 69 -22.89 -13.27 0.21
C LEU A 69 -23.97 -14.36 0.31
N GLU A 70 -23.87 -15.27 1.27
CA GLU A 70 -24.92 -16.25 1.59
C GLU A 70 -26.22 -15.61 2.09
N LYS A 71 -26.12 -14.42 2.72
CA LYS A 71 -27.29 -13.74 3.32
C LYS A 71 -27.67 -12.44 2.62
N TYR A 72 -26.69 -11.71 2.12
CA TYR A 72 -26.89 -10.37 1.57
C TYR A 72 -26.08 -10.17 0.29
N SER A 73 -26.63 -9.40 -0.64
CA SER A 73 -25.88 -8.86 -1.75
C SER A 73 -25.02 -7.68 -1.32
N VAL A 74 -23.97 -7.36 -2.09
CA VAL A 74 -23.14 -6.16 -1.82
C VAL A 74 -23.95 -4.87 -1.95
N LEU A 75 -25.02 -4.86 -2.74
CA LEU A 75 -25.90 -3.69 -2.90
C LEU A 75 -26.75 -3.44 -1.65
N ASP A 76 -27.02 -4.46 -0.84
CA ASP A 76 -27.80 -4.31 0.40
C ASP A 76 -27.08 -3.45 1.45
N LEU A 77 -25.77 -3.23 1.32
CA LEU A 77 -25.01 -2.33 2.19
C LEU A 77 -25.46 -0.86 2.06
N PHE A 78 -26.15 -0.50 0.99
CA PHE A 78 -26.63 0.87 0.76
C PHE A 78 -28.07 1.10 1.23
N SER A 79 -28.84 0.04 1.43
CA SER A 79 -30.29 0.11 1.71
C SER A 79 -30.72 -0.59 3.00
N ASN A 80 -29.92 -1.54 3.51
CA ASN A 80 -30.27 -2.38 4.65
C ASN A 80 -29.29 -2.20 5.82
N SER A 81 -29.77 -1.68 6.94
CA SER A 81 -28.95 -1.51 8.15
C SER A 81 -28.50 -2.83 8.78
N GLU A 82 -29.25 -3.93 8.62
CA GLU A 82 -28.87 -5.25 9.12
C GLU A 82 -27.67 -5.82 8.36
N SER A 83 -27.58 -5.57 7.06
CA SER A 83 -26.45 -6.00 6.24
C SER A 83 -25.14 -5.32 6.70
N ILE A 84 -25.21 -4.04 7.07
CA ILE A 84 -24.08 -3.29 7.62
C ILE A 84 -23.69 -3.85 8.98
N ALA A 85 -24.66 -4.09 9.87
CA ALA A 85 -24.40 -4.66 11.19
C ALA A 85 -23.76 -6.06 11.08
N TYR A 86 -24.24 -6.88 10.15
CA TYR A 86 -23.68 -8.20 9.89
C TYR A 86 -22.26 -8.13 9.30
N ALA A 87 -22.01 -7.22 8.36
CA ALA A 87 -20.67 -6.94 7.84
C ALA A 87 -19.69 -6.49 8.94
N MET A 88 -20.18 -5.63 9.86
CA MET A 88 -19.43 -5.22 11.04
C MET A 88 -19.12 -6.41 11.94
N GLN A 89 -20.08 -7.29 12.17
CA GLN A 89 -19.89 -8.50 12.99
C GLN A 89 -18.85 -9.44 12.39
N LEU A 90 -18.97 -9.80 11.10
CA LEU A 90 -18.05 -10.72 10.42
C LEU A 90 -16.61 -10.20 10.40
N SER A 91 -16.44 -8.89 10.23
CA SER A 91 -15.12 -8.25 10.24
C SER A 91 -14.59 -7.95 11.65
N GLY A 92 -15.35 -8.24 12.72
CA GLY A 92 -14.97 -7.87 14.09
C GLY A 92 -14.85 -6.36 14.29
N GLY A 93 -15.66 -5.60 13.56
CA GLY A 93 -15.70 -4.14 13.53
C GLY A 93 -14.47 -3.49 12.87
N LYS A 94 -13.54 -4.29 12.36
CA LYS A 94 -12.25 -3.84 11.82
C LYS A 94 -12.06 -4.46 10.44
N HIS A 95 -11.66 -3.69 9.43
CA HIS A 95 -11.42 -4.21 8.07
C HIS A 95 -12.68 -4.46 7.21
N ILE A 96 -13.82 -3.84 7.55
CA ILE A 96 -15.08 -3.91 6.78
C ILE A 96 -14.84 -3.62 5.30
N SER A 97 -14.07 -2.57 4.98
CA SER A 97 -13.81 -2.20 3.58
C SER A 97 -13.16 -3.31 2.77
N TYR A 98 -12.31 -4.15 3.39
CA TYR A 98 -11.70 -5.26 2.68
C TYR A 98 -12.65 -6.43 2.49
N MET A 99 -13.54 -6.68 3.45
CA MET A 99 -14.63 -7.65 3.28
C MET A 99 -15.54 -7.23 2.12
N ILE A 100 -15.98 -5.97 2.10
CA ILE A 100 -16.81 -5.42 1.00
C ILE A 100 -16.07 -5.55 -0.34
N TYR A 101 -14.78 -5.20 -0.37
CA TYR A 101 -13.92 -5.38 -1.53
C TYR A 101 -13.91 -6.83 -2.03
N GLY A 102 -13.67 -7.79 -1.14
CA GLY A 102 -13.67 -9.21 -1.47
C GLY A 102 -15.02 -9.70 -1.98
N SER A 103 -16.10 -9.42 -1.24
CA SER A 103 -17.47 -9.79 -1.62
C SER A 103 -17.86 -9.19 -2.96
N PHE A 104 -17.50 -7.93 -3.24
CA PHE A 104 -17.79 -7.27 -4.52
C PHE A 104 -17.17 -8.03 -5.70
N PHE A 105 -15.89 -8.38 -5.63
CA PHE A 105 -15.23 -9.07 -6.74
C PHE A 105 -15.71 -10.52 -6.89
N ILE A 106 -15.95 -11.21 -5.77
CA ILE A 106 -16.50 -12.57 -5.76
C ILE A 106 -17.90 -12.58 -6.41
N SER A 107 -18.78 -11.65 -6.02
CA SER A 107 -20.15 -11.61 -6.54
C SER A 107 -20.24 -11.20 -8.01
N PHE A 108 -19.38 -10.28 -8.46
CA PHE A 108 -19.44 -9.77 -9.83
C PHE A 108 -18.73 -10.65 -10.86
N PHE A 109 -17.69 -11.37 -10.47
CA PHE A 109 -16.83 -12.07 -11.42
C PHE A 109 -16.93 -13.59 -11.30
N TYR A 110 -16.43 -14.15 -10.20
CA TYR A 110 -16.40 -15.59 -10.01
C TYR A 110 -16.13 -15.94 -8.54
N GLU A 111 -16.87 -16.91 -8.03
CA GLU A 111 -16.74 -17.41 -6.66
C GLU A 111 -15.47 -18.27 -6.49
N SER A 112 -14.33 -17.60 -6.36
CA SER A 112 -13.04 -18.24 -6.17
C SER A 112 -12.16 -17.45 -5.23
N TYR A 113 -11.36 -18.16 -4.43
CA TYR A 113 -10.33 -17.58 -3.58
C TYR A 113 -9.35 -16.68 -4.37
N PHE A 114 -9.07 -17.00 -5.64
CA PHE A 114 -8.15 -16.23 -6.48
C PHE A 114 -8.75 -14.96 -7.05
N THR A 115 -10.09 -14.82 -7.07
CA THR A 115 -10.74 -13.64 -7.64
C THR A 115 -10.28 -12.34 -6.94
N PRO A 116 -10.34 -12.20 -5.60
CA PRO A 116 -9.76 -11.06 -4.91
C PRO A 116 -8.24 -10.89 -5.12
N ILE A 117 -7.49 -11.99 -5.27
CA ILE A 117 -6.04 -11.93 -5.49
C ILE A 117 -5.70 -11.30 -6.85
N VAL A 118 -6.45 -11.64 -7.91
CA VAL A 118 -6.33 -10.98 -9.22
C VAL A 118 -6.46 -9.46 -9.05
N PHE A 119 -7.44 -9.00 -8.29
CA PHE A 119 -7.64 -7.57 -8.08
C PHE A 119 -6.63 -6.95 -7.12
N ASN A 120 -6.00 -7.70 -6.21
CA ASN A 120 -4.84 -7.24 -5.45
C ASN A 120 -3.64 -6.95 -6.39
N VAL A 121 -3.42 -7.81 -7.40
CA VAL A 121 -2.42 -7.54 -8.44
C VAL A 121 -2.77 -6.28 -9.23
N VAL A 122 -4.04 -6.10 -9.66
CA VAL A 122 -4.50 -4.87 -10.33
C VAL A 122 -4.22 -3.62 -9.47
N LEU A 123 -4.58 -3.66 -8.18
CA LEU A 123 -4.36 -2.55 -7.25
C LEU A 123 -2.88 -2.23 -7.05
N SER A 124 -2.00 -3.24 -7.03
CA SER A 124 -0.55 -3.02 -6.92
C SER A 124 0.01 -2.29 -8.16
N ILE A 125 -0.50 -2.60 -9.35
CA ILE A 125 -0.11 -1.92 -10.60
C ILE A 125 -0.66 -0.49 -10.60
N PHE A 126 -1.92 -0.29 -10.21
CA PHE A 126 -2.49 1.05 -10.07
C PHE A 126 -1.77 1.88 -9.01
N SER A 127 -1.31 1.27 -7.93
CA SER A 127 -0.43 1.92 -6.95
C SER A 127 0.85 2.45 -7.60
N GLY A 128 1.46 1.68 -8.51
CA GLY A 128 2.57 2.14 -9.35
C GLY A 128 2.21 3.33 -10.25
N VAL A 129 1.02 3.33 -10.86
CA VAL A 129 0.52 4.44 -11.70
C VAL A 129 0.27 5.71 -10.88
N VAL A 130 -0.28 5.57 -9.67
CA VAL A 130 -0.46 6.69 -8.74
C VAL A 130 0.91 7.20 -8.28
N LEU A 131 1.87 6.33 -8.00
CA LEU A 131 3.24 6.70 -7.63
C LEU A 131 3.97 7.46 -8.76
N TYR A 132 3.79 7.05 -10.02
CA TYR A 132 4.24 7.84 -11.19
C TYR A 132 3.69 9.27 -11.13
N SER A 133 2.38 9.40 -10.89
CA SER A 133 1.69 10.69 -10.87
C SER A 133 2.14 11.56 -9.69
N LEU A 134 2.39 10.96 -8.53
CA LEU A 134 2.97 11.61 -7.36
C LEU A 134 4.38 12.13 -7.63
N ALA A 135 5.24 11.33 -8.27
CA ALA A 135 6.58 11.78 -8.65
C ALA A 135 6.55 12.96 -9.63
N ARG A 136 5.59 12.97 -10.57
CA ARG A 136 5.36 14.10 -11.47
C ARG A 136 4.89 15.36 -10.72
N LEU A 137 3.98 15.22 -9.75
CA LEU A 137 3.54 16.34 -8.89
C LEU A 137 4.65 16.83 -7.95
N ALA A 138 5.61 15.96 -7.61
CA ALA A 138 6.84 16.29 -6.89
C ALA A 138 7.95 16.85 -7.80
N GLU A 139 7.62 17.16 -9.07
CA GLU A 139 8.50 17.82 -10.05
C GLU A 139 9.70 16.98 -10.50
N PHE A 140 9.61 15.64 -10.40
CA PHE A 140 10.61 14.78 -10.99
C PHE A 140 10.43 14.66 -12.51
N PRO A 141 11.53 14.49 -13.29
CA PRO A 141 11.45 14.24 -14.73
C PRO A 141 10.59 13.02 -15.07
N ARG A 142 10.06 12.98 -16.30
CA ARG A 142 9.19 11.89 -16.76
C ARG A 142 9.91 10.54 -16.66
N ASN A 143 11.12 10.43 -17.19
CA ASN A 143 11.89 9.19 -17.18
C ASN A 143 12.17 8.68 -15.77
N TYR A 144 12.46 9.58 -14.82
CA TYR A 144 12.59 9.23 -13.41
C TYR A 144 11.30 8.66 -12.86
N SER A 145 10.16 9.32 -13.15
CA SER A 145 8.84 8.90 -12.65
C SER A 145 8.43 7.54 -13.23
N ILE A 146 8.74 7.28 -14.52
CA ILE A 146 8.54 5.97 -15.15
C ILE A 146 9.38 4.93 -14.41
N GLY A 147 10.69 5.15 -14.28
CA GLY A 147 11.59 4.21 -13.61
C GLY A 147 11.16 3.89 -12.19
N LEU A 148 10.76 4.90 -11.41
CA LEU A 148 10.25 4.72 -10.05
C LEU A 148 9.01 3.83 -10.01
N SER A 149 8.05 4.09 -10.90
CA SER A 149 6.80 3.34 -10.98
C SER A 149 7.03 1.87 -11.32
N LEU A 150 7.90 1.60 -12.30
CA LEU A 150 8.27 0.24 -12.68
C LEU A 150 9.05 -0.45 -11.55
N PHE A 151 10.01 0.25 -10.93
CA PHE A 151 10.80 -0.26 -9.82
C PHE A 151 9.92 -0.66 -8.63
N PHE A 152 8.96 0.18 -8.25
CA PHE A 152 8.02 -0.13 -7.18
C PHE A 152 7.12 -1.32 -7.53
N THR A 153 6.55 -1.33 -8.74
CA THR A 153 5.60 -2.39 -9.16
C THR A 153 6.27 -3.76 -9.23
N LEU A 154 7.57 -3.79 -9.60
CA LEU A 154 8.38 -5.01 -9.66
C LEU A 154 9.14 -5.31 -8.36
N ALA A 155 9.00 -4.48 -7.32
CA ALA A 155 9.73 -4.72 -6.10
C ALA A 155 9.25 -6.04 -5.46
N PRO A 156 10.15 -6.97 -5.08
CA PRO A 156 9.75 -8.33 -4.70
C PRO A 156 8.72 -8.41 -3.58
N ALA A 157 8.76 -7.50 -2.59
CA ALA A 157 7.75 -7.45 -1.55
C ALA A 157 6.36 -7.05 -2.09
N VAL A 158 6.28 -6.00 -2.92
CA VAL A 158 5.05 -5.61 -3.65
C VAL A 158 4.52 -6.79 -4.43
N PHE A 159 5.44 -7.47 -5.10
CA PHE A 159 5.15 -8.56 -5.99
C PHE A 159 4.49 -9.75 -5.28
N VAL A 160 5.11 -10.23 -4.21
CA VAL A 160 4.68 -11.42 -3.48
C VAL A 160 3.41 -11.19 -2.67
N TRP A 161 3.33 -10.10 -1.91
CA TRP A 161 2.18 -9.84 -1.02
C TRP A 161 0.86 -9.59 -1.75
N SER A 162 0.92 -9.17 -3.02
CA SER A 162 -0.28 -8.94 -3.83
C SER A 162 -0.66 -10.12 -4.72
N SER A 163 0.25 -11.10 -4.91
CA SER A 163 0.04 -12.24 -5.80
C SER A 163 -0.20 -13.57 -5.08
N TYR A 164 0.25 -13.72 -3.83
CA TYR A 164 0.11 -14.98 -3.09
C TYR A 164 -1.18 -15.06 -2.26
N PHE A 165 -1.58 -13.96 -1.64
CA PHE A 165 -2.56 -13.97 -0.56
C PHE A 165 -3.72 -13.00 -0.79
N ASN A 166 -4.90 -13.42 -0.36
CA ASN A 166 -6.08 -12.56 -0.29
C ASN A 166 -5.99 -11.66 0.96
N ILE A 167 -5.11 -10.64 0.94
CA ILE A 167 -4.90 -9.74 2.07
C ILE A 167 -5.12 -8.26 1.72
N LYS A 168 -5.56 -7.49 2.72
CA LYS A 168 -5.93 -6.07 2.62
C LYS A 168 -4.80 -5.10 2.29
N GLU A 169 -3.56 -5.53 2.39
CA GLU A 169 -2.38 -4.68 2.28
C GLU A 169 -2.26 -3.99 0.90
N SER A 170 -2.66 -4.65 -0.19
CA SER A 170 -2.66 -4.05 -1.54
C SER A 170 -3.65 -2.89 -1.67
N LEU A 171 -4.87 -3.09 -1.16
CA LEU A 171 -5.89 -2.05 -1.07
C LEU A 171 -5.42 -0.89 -0.18
N LEU A 172 -4.83 -1.20 0.97
CA LEU A 172 -4.35 -0.20 1.91
C LEU A 172 -3.26 0.70 1.29
N VAL A 173 -2.25 0.12 0.62
CA VAL A 173 -1.21 0.89 -0.06
C VAL A 173 -1.78 1.74 -1.18
N PHE A 174 -2.71 1.20 -1.96
CA PHE A 174 -3.39 1.96 -3.01
C PHE A 174 -4.12 3.18 -2.44
N LEU A 175 -4.92 2.99 -1.38
CA LEU A 175 -5.67 4.08 -0.74
C LEU A 175 -4.74 5.14 -0.12
N ILE A 176 -3.61 4.74 0.47
CA ILE A 176 -2.61 5.68 1.01
C ILE A 176 -2.00 6.51 -0.11
N LEU A 177 -1.52 5.88 -1.19
CA LEU A 177 -0.96 6.58 -2.35
C LEU A 177 -2.00 7.51 -2.98
N LEU A 178 -3.24 7.04 -3.13
CA LEU A 178 -4.33 7.83 -3.67
C LEU A 178 -4.65 9.04 -2.79
N SER A 179 -4.62 8.89 -1.46
CA SER A 179 -4.81 10.00 -0.52
C SER A 179 -3.74 11.09 -0.71
N PHE A 180 -2.47 10.69 -0.82
CA PHE A 180 -1.37 11.63 -1.09
C PHE A 180 -1.50 12.28 -2.47
N TYR A 181 -1.95 11.53 -3.48
CA TYR A 181 -2.13 12.05 -4.83
C TYR A 181 -3.25 13.09 -4.87
N LEU A 182 -4.41 12.79 -4.28
CA LEU A 182 -5.56 13.69 -4.24
C LEU A 182 -5.22 14.97 -3.46
N PHE A 183 -4.58 14.84 -2.30
CA PHE A 183 -4.06 15.98 -1.54
C PHE A 183 -3.09 16.82 -2.38
N SER A 184 -2.05 16.21 -2.92
CA SER A 184 -1.02 16.92 -3.69
C SER A 184 -1.59 17.57 -4.95
N SER A 185 -2.54 16.92 -5.62
CA SER A 185 -3.25 17.42 -6.79
C SER A 185 -4.17 18.60 -6.42
N PHE A 186 -4.85 18.56 -5.27
CA PHE A 186 -5.61 19.70 -4.76
C PHE A 186 -4.69 20.90 -4.50
N ILE A 187 -3.55 20.70 -3.82
CA ILE A 187 -2.62 21.78 -3.52
C ILE A 187 -1.98 22.34 -4.80
N ALA A 188 -1.56 21.48 -5.73
CA ALA A 188 -0.89 21.89 -6.96
C ALA A 188 -1.84 22.54 -7.98
N ASN A 189 -3.02 21.97 -8.17
CA ASN A 189 -3.91 22.31 -9.28
C ASN A 189 -5.26 22.89 -8.85
N LYS A 190 -5.52 23.05 -7.55
CA LYS A 190 -6.78 23.57 -6.97
C LYS A 190 -8.05 22.83 -7.42
N ARG A 191 -7.92 21.55 -7.78
CA ARG A 191 -9.05 20.71 -8.21
C ARG A 191 -9.94 20.34 -7.02
N ARG A 192 -11.10 20.99 -6.89
CA ARG A 192 -12.05 20.78 -5.76
C ARG A 192 -12.55 19.34 -5.66
N MET A 193 -12.75 18.67 -6.80
CA MET A 193 -13.13 17.25 -6.84
C MET A 193 -12.12 16.35 -6.13
N SER A 194 -10.85 16.76 -6.03
CA SER A 194 -9.85 16.01 -5.28
C SER A 194 -10.13 15.98 -3.77
N ILE A 195 -10.75 17.01 -3.19
CA ILE A 195 -11.12 17.01 -1.77
C ILE A 195 -12.26 16.02 -1.52
N PHE A 196 -13.29 16.06 -2.36
CA PHE A 196 -14.41 15.13 -2.24
C PHE A 196 -13.93 13.67 -2.39
N ALA A 197 -13.13 13.40 -3.41
CA ALA A 197 -12.51 12.09 -3.59
C ALA A 197 -11.60 11.71 -2.40
N LEU A 198 -10.86 12.68 -1.82
CA LEU A 198 -10.02 12.44 -0.65
C LEU A 198 -10.89 12.04 0.54
N ALA A 199 -12.03 12.69 0.78
CA ALA A 199 -12.96 12.33 1.85
C ALA A 199 -13.45 10.88 1.72
N ILE A 200 -13.79 10.44 0.50
CA ILE A 200 -14.18 9.04 0.23
C ILE A 200 -13.03 8.08 0.54
N VAL A 201 -11.80 8.41 0.12
CA VAL A 201 -10.61 7.58 0.39
C VAL A 201 -10.29 7.50 1.88
N ILE A 202 -10.41 8.61 2.61
CA ILE A 202 -10.24 8.66 4.07
C ILE A 202 -11.31 7.80 4.77
N PHE A 203 -12.56 7.88 4.32
CA PHE A 203 -13.65 7.04 4.84
C PHE A 203 -13.33 5.55 4.63
N ALA A 204 -12.88 5.15 3.43
CA ALA A 204 -12.46 3.77 3.18
C ALA A 204 -11.26 3.34 4.05
N LEU A 205 -10.29 4.24 4.28
CA LEU A 205 -9.15 3.99 5.16
C LEU A 205 -9.56 3.83 6.63
N LEU A 206 -10.57 4.57 7.11
CA LEU A 206 -11.10 4.44 8.47
C LEU A 206 -11.55 3.00 8.75
N PHE A 207 -12.28 2.40 7.80
CA PHE A 207 -12.80 1.05 7.91
C PHE A 207 -11.83 -0.04 7.43
N THR A 208 -10.71 0.33 6.81
CA THR A 208 -9.62 -0.60 6.48
C THR A 208 -8.59 -0.69 7.60
N ARG A 209 -7.99 0.44 8.00
CA ARG A 209 -7.02 0.59 9.10
C ARG A 209 -7.00 2.04 9.60
N PHE A 210 -7.89 2.34 10.54
CA PHE A 210 -8.06 3.68 11.10
C PHE A 210 -6.76 4.35 11.60
N TYR A 211 -5.87 3.62 12.25
CA TYR A 211 -4.70 4.22 12.90
C TYR A 211 -3.68 4.78 11.90
N ILE A 212 -3.75 4.41 10.61
CA ILE A 212 -2.88 4.95 9.56
C ILE A 212 -3.31 6.36 9.15
N LEU A 213 -4.56 6.75 9.42
CA LEU A 213 -5.05 8.11 9.14
C LEU A 213 -4.24 9.17 9.90
N LEU A 214 -3.83 8.88 11.13
CA LEU A 214 -3.02 9.79 11.93
C LEU A 214 -1.70 10.14 11.22
N PRO A 215 -0.82 9.19 10.86
CA PRO A 215 0.39 9.50 10.11
C PRO A 215 0.13 10.21 8.77
N ILE A 216 -0.93 9.85 8.04
CA ILE A 216 -1.27 10.50 6.76
C ILE A 216 -1.54 11.98 6.98
N PHE A 217 -2.46 12.30 7.89
CA PHE A 217 -2.84 13.67 8.12
C PHE A 217 -1.71 14.48 8.76
N PHE A 218 -0.91 13.89 9.66
CA PHE A 218 0.28 14.56 10.19
C PHE A 218 1.24 14.92 9.05
N ALA A 219 1.50 14.00 8.12
CA ALA A 219 2.34 14.27 6.97
C ALA A 219 1.78 15.37 6.04
N MET A 220 0.46 15.39 5.84
CA MET A 220 -0.23 16.46 5.09
C MET A 220 -0.15 17.80 5.83
N ALA A 221 -0.31 17.81 7.15
CA ALA A 221 -0.22 19.01 7.96
C ALA A 221 1.22 19.56 8.04
N PHE A 222 2.21 18.68 8.13
CA PHE A 222 3.64 19.02 8.05
C PHE A 222 3.99 19.79 6.76
N TYR A 223 3.33 19.47 5.65
CA TYR A 223 3.49 20.22 4.40
C TYR A 223 3.12 21.70 4.58
N PHE A 224 2.03 22.01 5.29
CA PHE A 224 1.54 23.37 5.49
C PHE A 224 2.38 24.18 6.48
N VAL A 225 2.94 23.53 7.50
CA VAL A 225 3.85 24.18 8.46
C VAL A 225 5.08 24.74 7.74
N LYS A 226 5.60 24.01 6.75
CA LYS A 226 6.71 24.49 5.91
C LYS A 226 6.36 25.76 5.12
N LEU A 227 5.08 25.98 4.80
CA LEU A 227 4.64 27.12 3.99
C LEU A 227 4.40 28.38 4.82
N ASN A 228 3.98 28.29 6.09
CA ASN A 228 3.78 29.44 6.97
C ASN A 228 3.61 29.01 8.45
N LEU A 229 4.30 29.68 9.39
CA LEU A 229 4.15 29.46 10.84
C LEU A 229 2.74 29.74 11.36
N ARG A 230 1.97 30.63 10.72
CA ARG A 230 0.55 30.85 11.10
C ARG A 230 -0.30 29.59 10.90
N ASN A 231 0.12 28.67 10.04
CA ASN A 231 -0.53 27.37 9.86
C ASN A 231 -0.20 26.36 10.97
N PHE A 232 0.73 26.69 11.87
CA PHE A 232 1.04 25.89 13.05
C PHE A 232 -0.17 25.76 13.98
N PHE A 233 -1.02 26.78 14.07
CA PHE A 233 -2.25 26.70 14.86
C PHE A 233 -3.21 25.63 14.32
N TYR A 234 -3.41 25.56 13.00
CA TYR A 234 -4.20 24.50 12.38
C TYR A 234 -3.56 23.12 12.55
N PHE A 235 -2.23 23.04 12.52
CA PHE A 235 -1.50 21.81 12.84
C PHE A 235 -1.72 21.38 14.29
N LEU A 236 -1.75 22.32 15.25
CA LEU A 236 -2.00 22.04 16.66
C LEU A 236 -3.45 21.59 16.90
N CYS A 237 -4.44 22.28 16.31
CA CYS A 237 -5.84 21.85 16.36
C CYS A 237 -6.01 20.44 15.76
N PHE A 238 -5.29 20.15 14.68
CA PHE A 238 -5.28 18.84 14.05
C PHE A 238 -4.66 17.77 14.97
N LEU A 239 -3.52 18.06 15.63
CA LEU A 239 -2.89 17.17 16.60
C LEU A 239 -3.82 16.87 17.80
N ILE A 240 -4.54 17.89 18.29
CA ILE A 240 -5.52 17.74 19.36
C ILE A 240 -6.68 16.84 18.94
N PHE A 241 -7.21 17.04 17.73
CA PHE A 241 -8.27 16.18 17.18
C PHE A 241 -7.82 14.71 17.07
N VAL A 242 -6.58 14.49 16.63
CA VAL A 242 -5.98 13.14 16.59
C VAL A 242 -5.92 12.52 17.97
N VAL A 243 -5.39 13.25 18.98
CA VAL A 243 -5.27 12.74 20.35
C VAL A 243 -6.65 12.40 20.90
N PHE A 244 -7.65 13.23 20.60
CA PHE A 244 -9.05 12.97 20.95
C PHE A 244 -9.60 11.70 20.30
N VAL A 245 -9.35 11.48 19.00
CA VAL A 245 -9.75 10.25 18.30
C VAL A 245 -9.02 9.03 18.87
N ALA A 246 -7.72 9.14 19.14
CA ALA A 246 -6.91 8.08 19.75
C ALA A 246 -7.42 7.69 21.15
N TYR A 247 -7.84 8.68 21.94
CA TYR A 247 -8.49 8.49 23.24
C TYR A 247 -9.83 7.76 23.10
N PHE A 248 -10.70 8.21 22.18
CA PHE A 248 -11.99 7.57 21.91
C PHE A 248 -11.88 6.11 21.46
N LEU A 249 -10.76 5.75 20.84
CA LEU A 249 -10.53 4.39 20.34
C LEU A 249 -9.95 3.44 21.39
N ASN A 250 -9.83 3.88 22.66
CA ASN A 250 -9.28 3.07 23.76
C ASN A 250 -7.97 2.37 23.36
N LEU A 251 -7.06 3.11 22.74
CA LEU A 251 -5.75 2.56 22.41
C LEU A 251 -5.14 2.00 23.71
N PRO A 252 -4.60 0.77 23.69
CA PRO A 252 -4.05 0.15 24.88
C PRO A 252 -2.72 0.83 25.23
N TRP A 253 -2.79 2.01 25.84
CA TRP A 253 -1.63 2.83 26.23
C TRP A 253 -0.66 2.06 27.14
N HIS A 254 -1.18 1.09 27.90
CA HIS A 254 -0.39 0.18 28.73
C HIS A 254 0.56 -0.73 27.92
N LEU A 255 0.35 -0.90 26.62
CA LEU A 255 1.25 -1.65 25.73
C LEU A 255 2.39 -0.78 25.17
N LEU A 256 2.42 0.53 25.46
CA LEU A 256 3.52 1.40 25.04
C LEU A 256 4.79 1.08 25.84
N GLN A 257 5.60 0.17 25.31
CA GLN A 257 6.92 -0.15 25.83
C GLN A 257 7.95 0.84 25.26
N LEU A 258 8.07 2.01 25.89
CA LEU A 258 9.06 3.03 25.46
C LEU A 258 10.51 2.55 25.67
N GLY A 259 10.74 1.66 26.64
CA GLY A 259 12.02 0.99 26.86
C GLY A 259 12.30 -0.07 25.79
N GLY A 260 12.55 0.36 24.55
CA GLY A 260 12.77 -0.57 23.44
C GLY A 260 12.55 0.01 22.05
N VAL A 261 12.10 1.27 21.91
CA VAL A 261 11.74 1.85 20.60
C VAL A 261 12.87 1.75 19.58
N PHE A 262 14.12 2.03 19.96
CA PHE A 262 15.26 1.90 19.04
C PHE A 262 15.45 0.46 18.53
N SER A 263 15.31 -0.53 19.41
CA SER A 263 15.39 -1.95 19.05
C SER A 263 14.20 -2.37 18.18
N GLY A 264 13.00 -1.84 18.46
CA GLY A 264 11.82 -2.14 17.66
C GLY A 264 11.86 -1.50 16.27
N VAL A 265 12.35 -0.26 16.18
CA VAL A 265 12.58 0.45 14.90
C VAL A 265 13.62 -0.28 14.05
N SER A 266 14.75 -0.68 14.64
CA SER A 266 15.77 -1.43 13.91
C SER A 266 15.24 -2.79 13.46
N ARG A 267 14.52 -3.51 14.33
CA ARG A 267 13.87 -4.78 13.98
C ARG A 267 12.86 -4.61 12.86
N PHE A 268 11.97 -3.62 12.93
CA PHE A 268 10.96 -3.37 11.89
C PHE A 268 11.60 -3.09 10.52
N LEU A 269 12.66 -2.27 10.49
CA LEU A 269 13.36 -1.90 9.26
C LEU A 269 14.19 -3.05 8.66
N LEU A 270 14.70 -3.95 9.49
CA LEU A 270 15.53 -5.09 9.07
C LEU A 270 14.72 -6.39 8.89
N THR A 271 13.42 -6.36 9.14
CA THR A 271 12.53 -7.51 8.96
C THR A 271 11.95 -7.54 7.52
N PRO A 272 11.86 -8.72 6.87
CA PRO A 272 12.30 -10.04 7.33
C PRO A 272 13.81 -10.24 7.22
N GLN A 273 14.37 -11.06 8.12
CA GLN A 273 15.77 -11.51 8.07
C GLN A 273 15.85 -12.81 7.25
N PRO A 274 16.69 -12.90 6.21
CA PRO A 274 16.74 -14.06 5.33
C PRO A 274 16.97 -15.41 6.04
N TRP A 275 17.76 -15.40 7.11
CA TRP A 275 18.14 -16.60 7.86
C TRP A 275 17.14 -17.02 8.96
N THR A 276 16.08 -16.25 9.21
CA THR A 276 15.06 -16.58 10.23
C THR A 276 13.70 -16.90 9.62
N ILE A 277 13.61 -17.08 8.31
CA ILE A 277 12.34 -17.34 7.62
C ILE A 277 11.95 -18.79 7.87
N VAL A 278 10.83 -18.98 8.56
CA VAL A 278 10.22 -20.29 8.78
C VAL A 278 9.53 -20.80 7.50
N SER A 279 9.21 -22.10 7.47
CA SER A 279 8.66 -22.80 6.30
C SER A 279 7.44 -22.12 5.67
N GLU A 280 6.55 -21.61 6.51
CA GLU A 280 5.28 -21.00 6.11
C GLU A 280 5.49 -19.64 5.44
N TYR A 281 6.67 -19.02 5.62
CA TYR A 281 7.00 -17.72 5.06
C TYR A 281 8.11 -17.78 4.00
N LYS A 282 8.41 -18.97 3.44
CA LYS A 282 9.45 -19.14 2.40
C LYS A 282 9.30 -18.20 1.21
N PHE A 283 8.07 -17.79 0.88
CA PHE A 283 7.79 -16.77 -0.14
C PHE A 283 8.47 -15.40 0.12
N LEU A 284 8.85 -15.11 1.38
CA LEU A 284 9.56 -13.89 1.76
C LEU A 284 11.07 -13.96 1.58
N LEU A 285 11.64 -15.11 1.17
CA LEU A 285 13.08 -15.27 1.05
C LEU A 285 13.69 -14.25 0.07
N ILE A 286 13.20 -14.20 -1.17
CA ILE A 286 13.69 -13.24 -2.17
C ILE A 286 13.44 -11.78 -1.72
N PRO A 287 12.23 -11.39 -1.25
CA PRO A 287 12.00 -10.07 -0.66
C PRO A 287 12.96 -9.70 0.47
N SER A 288 13.30 -10.66 1.35
CA SER A 288 14.21 -10.41 2.48
C SER A 288 15.63 -10.11 2.02
N ILE A 289 16.16 -10.89 1.07
CA ILE A 289 17.52 -10.70 0.53
C ILE A 289 17.61 -9.34 -0.16
N VAL A 290 16.64 -9.02 -1.02
CA VAL A 290 16.61 -7.74 -1.75
C VAL A 290 16.44 -6.57 -0.79
N ASN A 291 15.61 -6.72 0.25
CA ASN A 291 15.49 -5.71 1.30
C ASN A 291 16.84 -5.41 1.97
N TRP A 292 17.55 -6.45 2.39
CA TRP A 292 18.84 -6.31 3.07
C TRP A 292 19.91 -5.70 2.16
N LEU A 293 20.00 -6.19 0.90
CA LEU A 293 20.90 -5.64 -0.11
C LEU A 293 20.66 -4.15 -0.34
N LEU A 294 19.38 -3.75 -0.40
CA LEU A 294 18.97 -2.37 -0.69
C LEU A 294 18.76 -1.52 0.57
N PHE A 295 19.13 -2.01 1.76
CA PHE A 295 18.95 -1.27 3.01
C PHE A 295 19.81 0.00 3.06
N VAL A 296 21.10 -0.10 2.74
CA VAL A 296 21.99 1.06 2.68
C VAL A 296 21.55 2.06 1.59
N PRO A 297 21.25 1.63 0.34
CA PRO A 297 20.64 2.50 -0.66
C PRO A 297 19.35 3.20 -0.21
N MET A 298 18.51 2.51 0.57
CA MET A 298 17.28 3.08 1.13
C MET A 298 17.60 4.23 2.11
N VAL A 299 18.51 4.03 3.07
CA VAL A 299 18.87 5.07 4.05
C VAL A 299 19.46 6.30 3.36
N LEU A 300 20.43 6.08 2.46
CA LEU A 300 21.02 7.17 1.66
C LEU A 300 19.96 7.87 0.80
N GLY A 301 19.02 7.12 0.26
CA GLY A 301 17.94 7.64 -0.58
C GLY A 301 16.99 8.54 0.17
N ILE A 302 16.64 8.17 1.41
CA ILE A 302 15.84 9.02 2.30
C ILE A 302 16.57 10.34 2.56
N ALA A 303 17.87 10.29 2.88
CA ALA A 303 18.67 11.49 3.10
C ALA A 303 18.74 12.38 1.85
N LEU A 304 19.06 11.81 0.68
CA LEU A 304 19.13 12.55 -0.58
C LEU A 304 17.78 13.14 -0.99
N LEU A 305 16.69 12.38 -0.86
CA LEU A 305 15.33 12.87 -1.14
C LEU A 305 14.94 14.00 -0.19
N TRP A 306 15.28 13.89 1.10
CA TRP A 306 15.04 14.95 2.08
C TRP A 306 15.76 16.25 1.71
N LEU A 307 17.03 16.15 1.32
CA LEU A 307 17.87 17.28 0.93
C LEU A 307 17.47 17.89 -0.43
N SER A 308 16.89 17.10 -1.35
CA SER A 308 16.47 17.56 -2.67
C SER A 308 15.43 18.69 -2.66
N ASN A 309 14.77 18.91 -1.52
CA ASN A 309 13.74 19.93 -1.28
C ASN A 309 12.56 19.89 -2.28
N ARG A 310 12.35 18.76 -2.96
CA ARG A 310 11.27 18.54 -3.91
C ARG A 310 9.91 18.65 -3.24
N ARG A 311 8.92 19.13 -4.00
CA ARG A 311 7.57 19.35 -3.51
C ARG A 311 6.97 18.04 -2.98
N PHE A 312 6.31 18.11 -1.82
CA PHE A 312 5.63 16.99 -1.13
C PHE A 312 6.51 15.83 -0.62
N VAL A 313 7.70 15.58 -1.19
CA VAL A 313 8.56 14.42 -0.85
C VAL A 313 8.82 14.29 0.66
N ARG A 314 9.11 15.40 1.34
CA ARG A 314 9.35 15.40 2.79
C ARG A 314 8.13 14.93 3.58
N SER A 315 6.92 15.29 3.15
CA SER A 315 5.69 14.80 3.80
C SER A 315 5.57 13.28 3.69
N TYR A 316 5.88 12.71 2.53
CA TYR A 316 5.86 11.24 2.37
C TYR A 316 6.91 10.56 3.25
N ILE A 317 8.09 11.17 3.38
CA ILE A 317 9.14 10.69 4.30
C ILE A 317 8.65 10.79 5.76
N VAL A 318 8.07 11.91 6.17
CA VAL A 318 7.51 12.08 7.53
C VAL A 318 6.45 11.01 7.81
N PHE A 319 5.55 10.73 6.86
CA PHE A 319 4.60 9.63 6.99
C PHE A 319 5.28 8.29 7.27
N ALA A 320 6.30 7.94 6.49
CA ALA A 320 7.04 6.70 6.69
C ALA A 320 7.76 6.66 8.04
N LEU A 321 8.41 7.77 8.45
CA LEU A 321 9.10 7.86 9.75
C LEU A 321 8.14 7.69 10.92
N LEU A 322 6.94 8.30 10.85
CA LEU A 322 5.91 8.13 11.88
C LEU A 322 5.43 6.68 11.97
N LEU A 323 5.21 6.00 10.84
CA LEU A 323 4.83 4.60 10.85
C LEU A 323 5.96 3.68 11.31
N ILE A 324 7.21 3.98 10.97
CA ILE A 324 8.39 3.27 11.50
C ILE A 324 8.44 3.41 13.02
N GLY A 325 8.24 4.61 13.55
CA GLY A 325 8.18 4.86 14.99
C GLY A 325 7.02 4.12 15.64
N LEU A 326 5.81 4.26 15.09
CA LEU A 326 4.60 3.59 15.59
C LEU A 326 4.79 2.07 15.64
N TYR A 327 5.18 1.45 14.53
CA TYR A 327 5.38 0.00 14.49
C TYR A 327 6.62 -0.46 15.27
N GLY A 328 7.61 0.41 15.48
CA GLY A 328 8.73 0.14 16.36
C GLY A 328 8.32 0.04 17.84
N VAL A 329 7.28 0.74 18.27
CA VAL A 329 6.80 0.70 19.66
C VAL A 329 5.99 -0.57 19.97
N PHE A 330 5.29 -1.15 19.00
CA PHE A 330 4.41 -2.30 19.20
C PHE A 330 5.02 -3.58 18.63
N PRO A 331 5.57 -4.51 19.45
CA PRO A 331 6.22 -5.73 18.99
C PRO A 331 5.39 -6.58 18.02
N GLU A 332 4.08 -6.64 18.23
CA GLU A 332 3.13 -7.39 17.40
C GLU A 332 3.00 -6.82 15.98
N LEU A 333 3.33 -5.53 15.81
CA LEU A 333 3.26 -4.81 14.53
C LEU A 333 4.60 -4.77 13.80
N GLN A 334 5.67 -5.36 14.34
CA GLN A 334 7.01 -5.33 13.73
C GLN A 334 7.17 -6.31 12.55
N GLY A 335 6.13 -7.06 12.19
CA GLY A 335 6.16 -8.06 11.12
C GLY A 335 6.32 -7.47 9.70
N PRO A 336 6.83 -8.26 8.73
CA PRO A 336 7.07 -7.81 7.34
C PRO A 336 5.82 -7.26 6.65
N ARG A 337 4.63 -7.76 7.02
CA ARG A 337 3.34 -7.33 6.49
C ARG A 337 3.04 -5.86 6.79
N HIS A 338 3.32 -5.38 7.99
CA HIS A 338 3.07 -3.99 8.38
C HIS A 338 3.98 -3.00 7.62
N ARG A 339 5.18 -3.46 7.26
CA ARG A 339 6.12 -2.70 6.45
C ARG A 339 5.64 -2.45 5.02
N PHE A 340 4.77 -3.31 4.50
CA PHE A 340 4.19 -3.15 3.16
C PHE A 340 3.55 -1.77 2.96
N VAL A 341 2.92 -1.25 4.01
CA VAL A 341 2.23 0.05 4.05
C VAL A 341 3.13 1.22 3.66
N ILE A 342 4.41 1.18 4.05
CA ILE A 342 5.38 2.24 3.77
C ILE A 342 6.29 1.90 2.58
N TYR A 343 6.09 0.75 1.94
CA TYR A 343 7.03 0.22 0.96
C TYR A 343 7.18 1.14 -0.26
N PHE A 344 6.17 1.93 -0.61
CA PHE A 344 6.29 2.93 -1.67
C PHE A 344 7.36 4.00 -1.38
N VAL A 345 7.52 4.43 -0.13
CA VAL A 345 8.57 5.38 0.28
C VAL A 345 9.93 4.69 0.28
N LEU A 346 9.99 3.46 0.78
CA LEU A 346 11.23 2.69 0.83
C LEU A 346 11.75 2.41 -0.59
N SER A 347 10.88 1.94 -1.48
CA SER A 347 11.19 1.75 -2.90
C SER A 347 11.58 3.05 -3.59
N TRP A 348 10.94 4.18 -3.26
CA TRP A 348 11.33 5.48 -3.80
C TRP A 348 12.75 5.85 -3.38
N ALA A 349 13.09 5.71 -2.10
CA ALA A 349 14.43 5.96 -1.61
C ALA A 349 15.48 5.06 -2.27
N GLN A 350 15.22 3.74 -2.33
CA GLN A 350 16.11 2.78 -3.00
C GLN A 350 16.34 3.15 -4.47
N PHE A 351 15.26 3.40 -5.22
CA PHE A 351 15.34 3.82 -6.61
C PHE A 351 16.09 5.13 -6.79
N HIS A 352 15.84 6.12 -5.91
CA HIS A 352 16.49 7.43 -5.99
C HIS A 352 18.02 7.32 -5.87
N THR A 353 18.51 6.50 -4.94
CA THR A 353 19.94 6.26 -4.78
C THR A 353 20.54 5.58 -6.00
N ILE A 354 19.92 4.50 -6.50
CA ILE A 354 20.38 3.80 -7.70
C ILE A 354 20.42 4.77 -8.89
N TYR A 355 19.35 5.53 -9.11
CA TYR A 355 19.28 6.53 -10.18
C TYR A 355 20.37 7.61 -10.05
N TYR A 356 20.61 8.10 -8.83
CA TYR A 356 21.63 9.12 -8.57
C TYR A 356 23.04 8.62 -8.89
N VAL A 357 23.38 7.40 -8.45
CA VAL A 357 24.67 6.76 -8.71
C VAL A 357 24.87 6.52 -10.21
N LEU A 358 23.88 5.94 -10.89
CA LEU A 358 23.95 5.69 -12.33
C LEU A 358 24.16 6.98 -13.12
N LYS A 359 23.40 8.03 -12.79
CA LYS A 359 23.55 9.34 -13.46
C LYS A 359 24.93 9.96 -13.26
N ARG A 360 25.55 9.78 -12.09
CA ARG A 360 26.91 10.26 -11.80
C ARG A 360 27.98 9.49 -12.56
N ILE A 361 27.80 8.18 -12.72
CA ILE A 361 28.72 7.33 -13.50
C ILE A 361 28.67 7.73 -14.97
N THR A 362 27.48 7.83 -15.56
CA THR A 362 27.31 8.18 -16.99
C THR A 362 27.77 9.59 -17.32
N ALA A 363 27.70 10.52 -16.36
CA ALA A 363 28.16 11.90 -16.56
C ALA A 363 29.69 12.05 -16.48
N ARG A 364 30.42 11.04 -16.00
CA ARG A 364 31.89 11.03 -15.97
C ARG A 364 32.50 10.36 -17.20
N SER A 365 31.72 9.55 -17.92
CA SER A 365 32.15 8.84 -19.13
C SER A 365 31.95 9.65 -20.42
N LEU A 366 31.30 10.81 -20.31
CA LEU A 366 31.15 11.82 -21.36
C LEU A 366 32.05 13.00 -21.00
#